data_AF-A0A2E1U6W3-F1
#
_entry.id   AF-A0A2E1U6W3-F1
#
_cell.length_a   1.000
_cell.length_b   1.000
_cell.length_c   1.000
_cell.angle_alpha   90.00
_cell.angle_beta   90.00
_cell.angle_gamma   90.00
#
_symmetry.space_group_name_H-M   'P 1'
#
loop_
_entity.id
_entity.type
_entity.pdbx_description
1 polymer ?
#
loop_
_entity_poly.entity_id
_entity_poly.type
_entity_poly.pdbx_seq_one_letter_code
_entity_poly.pdbx_strand_id
1 'polypeptide(L)'
;MLISLLLLASIDLVEVRSTAVDFLLDRQENSAEWPYRGVYQVRGSEGLENPIGYRVGGTAIVMQALDTVPADGPRAKDRTKAIERSRLFLVQAMQHSGMAHVFSETYDVRGWGWCYALETLITLRRDGLVPDDALVSHQQAEVHALKGILTTEIKTGGWNYSRRRGFASGSPGEASPFMTVPTLRALRLANQHGHTVPDEVFERGAAALVRSRTKAGGQAYAGSRPDPVPGSTGRMLAVESYLVEAGLGDLSKLRGALDAFFAHWERLEERRQQRGTHVAPFGVAPYYFMYAHEQASRAIMLLPRSERGEYARLLRSRLEQVRDPGGTWNDRDPTDPRLVRTANYGTAMALMSLDRISGVDDPRESRNR
;
A
#
# COMPACT_ATOMS: atom_id res chain seq x y z
N MET A 1 31.56 1.02 17.56
CA MET A 1 31.43 1.68 16.24
C MET A 1 30.59 2.93 16.46
N LEU A 2 31.21 4.11 16.50
CA LEU A 2 30.50 5.37 16.72
C LEU A 2 29.58 5.63 15.52
N ILE A 3 28.27 5.52 15.72
CA ILE A 3 27.29 6.09 14.79
C ILE A 3 27.38 7.60 15.00
N SER A 4 28.03 8.29 14.06
CA SER A 4 27.96 9.75 13.98
C SER A 4 26.47 10.13 13.89
N LEU A 5 25.97 10.78 14.94
CA LEU A 5 24.76 11.61 14.92
C LEU A 5 25.03 12.80 14.01
N LEU A 6 25.16 12.56 12.70
CA LEU A 6 24.91 13.58 11.71
C LEU A 6 23.46 13.99 11.94
N LEU A 7 23.24 15.28 12.23
CA LEU A 7 21.94 15.89 12.00
C LEU A 7 21.60 15.60 10.53
N LEU A 8 20.82 14.55 10.29
CA LEU A 8 20.16 14.39 9.00
C LEU A 8 19.39 15.69 8.79
N ALA A 9 19.74 16.41 7.71
CA ALA A 9 19.02 17.60 7.31
C ALA A 9 17.53 17.25 7.26
N SER A 10 16.68 18.17 7.72
CA SER A 10 15.24 18.02 7.55
C SER A 10 14.94 17.74 6.08
N ILE A 11 14.15 16.70 5.80
CA ILE A 11 13.64 16.44 4.45
C ILE A 11 13.03 17.73 3.90
N ASP A 12 13.57 18.22 2.78
CA ASP A 12 12.94 19.29 2.02
C ASP A 12 11.76 18.69 1.24
N LEU A 13 10.55 18.90 1.75
CA LEU A 13 9.35 18.34 1.13
C LEU A 13 9.08 18.91 -0.26
N VAL A 14 9.49 20.15 -0.54
CA VAL A 14 9.30 20.75 -1.87
C VAL A 14 10.18 20.04 -2.88
N GLU A 15 11.46 19.84 -2.55
CA GLU A 15 12.39 19.07 -3.37
C GLU A 15 11.91 17.61 -3.52
N VAL A 16 11.52 16.94 -2.44
CA VAL A 16 11.00 15.57 -2.49
C VAL A 16 9.81 15.46 -3.44
N ARG A 17 8.82 16.37 -3.32
CA ARG A 17 7.64 16.37 -4.18
C ARG A 17 8.03 16.58 -5.64
N SER A 18 8.90 17.54 -5.93
CA SER A 18 9.35 17.81 -7.30
C SER A 18 10.04 16.58 -7.90
N THR A 19 11.04 16.05 -7.21
CA THR A 19 11.85 14.92 -7.69
C THR A 19 11.01 13.65 -7.86
N ALA A 20 10.11 13.36 -6.91
CA ALA A 20 9.22 12.20 -7.00
C ALA A 20 8.22 12.34 -8.15
N VAL A 21 7.62 13.52 -8.35
CA VAL A 21 6.69 13.77 -9.46
C VAL A 21 7.40 13.63 -10.80
N ASP A 22 8.57 14.26 -10.96
CA ASP A 22 9.36 14.15 -12.19
C ASP A 22 9.68 12.69 -12.51
N PHE A 23 10.19 11.95 -11.52
CA PHE A 23 10.50 10.54 -11.68
C PHE A 23 9.29 9.69 -12.09
N LEU A 24 8.15 9.86 -11.39
CA LEU A 24 6.96 9.06 -11.66
C LEU A 24 6.38 9.38 -13.05
N LEU A 25 6.31 10.66 -13.45
CA LEU A 25 5.80 11.03 -14.77
C LEU A 25 6.68 10.50 -15.90
N ASP A 26 8.01 10.57 -15.74
CA ASP A 26 8.97 10.11 -16.75
C ASP A 26 9.01 8.57 -16.88
N ARG A 27 8.40 7.84 -15.94
CA ARG A 27 8.33 6.38 -15.91
C ARG A 27 6.94 5.80 -16.14
N GLN A 28 6.01 6.62 -16.66
CA GLN A 28 4.73 6.10 -17.13
C GLN A 28 4.93 5.26 -18.40
N GLU A 29 4.76 3.94 -18.26
CA GLU A 29 4.91 2.99 -19.35
C GLU A 29 3.67 2.98 -20.25
N ASN A 30 3.87 2.72 -21.54
CA ASN A 30 2.80 2.71 -22.56
C ASN A 30 1.92 3.98 -22.53
N SER A 31 2.46 5.08 -22.01
CA SER A 31 1.75 6.32 -21.71
C SER A 31 0.50 6.14 -20.85
N ALA A 32 0.39 5.09 -20.04
CA ALA A 32 -0.83 4.81 -19.29
C ALA A 32 -0.64 4.17 -17.91
N GLU A 33 0.46 3.47 -17.65
CA GLU A 33 0.55 2.60 -16.46
C GLU A 33 1.89 2.70 -15.73
N TRP A 34 1.87 2.36 -14.44
CA TRP A 34 3.05 2.18 -13.59
C TRP A 34 3.05 0.77 -13.00
N PRO A 35 3.43 -0.24 -13.80
CA PRO A 35 3.23 -1.62 -13.40
C PRO A 35 4.16 -2.01 -12.25
N TYR A 36 3.59 -2.50 -11.15
CA TYR A 36 4.36 -3.18 -10.13
C TYR A 36 4.86 -4.53 -10.68
N ARG A 37 6.06 -4.98 -10.30
CA ARG A 37 6.52 -6.34 -10.63
C ARG A 37 6.81 -7.15 -9.36
N GLY A 38 5.95 -8.12 -9.10
CA GLY A 38 6.15 -9.14 -8.06
C GLY A 38 6.90 -10.37 -8.56
N VAL A 39 6.91 -11.41 -7.72
CA VAL A 39 7.52 -12.72 -8.03
C VAL A 39 6.60 -13.63 -8.85
N TYR A 40 5.29 -13.35 -8.85
CA TYR A 40 4.29 -14.12 -9.58
C TYR A 40 4.15 -13.62 -11.03
N GLN A 41 4.11 -14.56 -11.97
CA GLN A 41 3.94 -14.30 -13.39
C GLN A 41 2.85 -15.22 -13.96
N VAL A 42 2.24 -14.79 -15.06
CA VAL A 42 1.25 -15.57 -15.80
C VAL A 42 1.78 -15.90 -17.19
N ARG A 43 1.24 -16.95 -17.80
CA ARG A 43 1.53 -17.26 -19.20
C ARG A 43 0.68 -16.37 -20.09
N GLY A 44 1.30 -15.63 -20.99
CA GLY A 44 0.65 -14.91 -22.07
C GLY A 44 1.15 -15.35 -23.43
N SER A 45 0.86 -14.56 -24.47
CA SER A 45 1.11 -14.93 -25.87
C SER A 45 2.60 -15.02 -26.21
N GLU A 46 3.43 -14.21 -25.54
CA GLU A 46 4.87 -14.12 -25.81
C GLU A 46 5.73 -14.73 -24.69
N GLY A 47 5.12 -15.48 -23.77
CA GLY A 47 5.82 -16.16 -22.68
C GLY A 47 5.31 -15.76 -21.30
N LEU A 48 6.22 -15.55 -20.35
CA LEU A 48 5.85 -15.16 -18.99
C LEU A 48 5.65 -13.65 -18.90
N GLU A 49 4.43 -13.25 -18.58
CA GLU A 49 3.99 -11.86 -18.52
C GLU A 49 3.67 -11.42 -17.09
N ASN A 50 3.66 -10.09 -16.90
CA ASN A 50 3.24 -9.50 -15.64
C ASN A 50 1.71 -9.55 -15.55
N PRO A 51 1.12 -10.16 -14.50
CA PRO A 51 -0.33 -10.25 -14.38
C PRO A 51 -0.99 -8.87 -14.33
N ILE A 52 -2.15 -8.74 -14.98
CA ILE A 52 -2.90 -7.48 -15.06
C ILE A 52 -3.21 -6.89 -13.66
N GLY A 53 -3.44 -7.72 -12.64
CA GLY A 53 -3.65 -7.24 -11.27
C GLY A 53 -2.47 -6.45 -10.70
N TYR A 54 -1.22 -6.81 -11.03
CA TYR A 54 -0.05 -6.02 -10.63
C TYR A 54 0.08 -4.71 -11.42
N ARG A 55 -0.30 -4.72 -12.69
CA ARG A 55 -0.32 -3.52 -13.53
C ARG A 55 -1.35 -2.50 -13.01
N VAL A 56 -2.56 -2.98 -12.73
CA VAL A 56 -3.67 -2.21 -12.16
C VAL A 56 -3.31 -1.63 -10.80
N GLY A 57 -2.91 -2.47 -9.83
CA GLY A 57 -2.65 -1.96 -8.48
C GLY A 57 -1.42 -1.05 -8.41
N GLY A 58 -0.36 -1.33 -9.18
CA GLY A 58 0.82 -0.46 -9.23
C GLY A 58 0.46 0.91 -9.78
N THR A 59 -0.32 0.93 -10.87
CA THR A 59 -0.82 2.18 -11.46
C THR A 59 -1.69 2.95 -10.49
N ALA A 60 -2.64 2.29 -9.82
CA ALA A 60 -3.53 2.91 -8.86
C ALA A 60 -2.78 3.56 -7.68
N ILE A 61 -1.74 2.90 -7.17
CA ILE A 61 -0.88 3.43 -6.08
C ILE A 61 -0.09 4.65 -6.53
N VAL A 62 0.48 4.64 -7.73
CA VAL A 62 1.17 5.83 -8.25
C VAL A 62 0.20 6.98 -8.46
N MET A 63 -1.00 6.71 -8.97
CA MET A 63 -2.05 7.73 -9.08
C MET A 63 -2.40 8.34 -7.72
N GLN A 64 -2.58 7.52 -6.68
CA GLN A 64 -2.84 8.00 -5.31
C GLN A 64 -1.72 8.92 -4.82
N ALA A 65 -0.46 8.59 -5.08
CA ALA A 65 0.67 9.43 -4.69
C ALA A 65 0.76 10.74 -5.48
N LEU A 66 0.45 10.72 -6.78
CA LEU A 66 0.41 11.95 -7.59
C LEU A 66 -0.74 12.87 -7.14
N ASP A 67 -1.85 12.30 -6.70
CA ASP A 67 -3.03 13.03 -6.21
C ASP A 67 -2.79 13.74 -4.87
N THR A 68 -1.81 13.30 -4.06
CA THR A 68 -1.47 14.01 -2.81
C THR A 68 -0.72 15.33 -3.07
N VAL A 69 -0.18 15.54 -4.27
CA VAL A 69 0.59 16.74 -4.60
C VAL A 69 -0.36 17.89 -4.97
N PRO A 70 -0.10 19.13 -4.52
CA PRO A 70 -0.91 20.29 -4.87
C PRO A 70 -1.25 20.41 -6.36
N ALA A 71 -2.46 20.91 -6.66
CA ALA A 71 -3.02 21.00 -8.01
C ALA A 71 -2.19 21.89 -8.98
N ASP A 72 -1.34 22.75 -8.43
CA ASP A 72 -0.46 23.68 -9.13
C ASP A 72 1.00 23.19 -9.23
N GLY A 73 1.87 24.02 -9.80
CA GLY A 73 3.30 23.76 -9.95
C GLY A 73 3.75 23.35 -11.37
N PRO A 74 5.07 23.21 -11.58
CA PRO A 74 5.67 23.11 -12.92
C PRO A 74 5.16 21.95 -13.78
N ARG A 75 4.86 20.80 -13.15
CA ARG A 75 4.38 19.58 -13.85
C ARG A 75 2.86 19.35 -13.72
N ALA A 76 2.08 20.31 -13.21
CA ALA A 76 0.66 20.11 -12.94
C ALA A 76 -0.16 19.64 -14.17
N LYS A 77 0.12 20.22 -15.33
CA LYS A 77 -0.53 19.84 -16.60
C LYS A 77 -0.15 18.42 -17.04
N ASP A 78 1.12 18.06 -16.92
CA ASP A 78 1.60 16.72 -17.29
C ASP A 78 1.04 15.65 -16.35
N ARG A 79 0.99 15.95 -15.06
CA ARG A 79 0.38 15.10 -14.04
C ARG A 79 -1.10 14.86 -14.32
N THR A 80 -1.86 15.92 -14.60
CA THR A 80 -3.28 15.82 -14.95
C THR A 80 -3.49 14.91 -16.16
N LYS A 81 -2.70 15.11 -17.23
CA LYS A 81 -2.76 14.25 -18.43
C LYS A 81 -2.35 12.81 -18.13
N ALA A 82 -1.35 12.59 -17.30
CA ALA A 82 -0.90 11.24 -16.92
C ALA A 82 -1.96 10.50 -16.11
N ILE A 83 -2.57 11.18 -15.13
CA ILE A 83 -3.69 10.65 -14.34
C ILE A 83 -4.87 10.27 -15.25
N GLU A 84 -5.23 11.11 -16.23
CA GLU A 84 -6.34 10.80 -17.14
C GLU A 84 -6.06 9.56 -18.00
N ARG A 85 -4.85 9.45 -18.58
CA ARG A 85 -4.46 8.25 -19.33
C ARG A 85 -4.50 6.99 -18.45
N SER A 86 -4.08 7.11 -17.19
CA SER A 86 -4.12 6.01 -16.23
C SER A 86 -5.54 5.67 -15.76
N ARG A 87 -6.42 6.66 -15.61
CA ARG A 87 -7.85 6.43 -15.32
C ARG A 87 -8.49 5.62 -16.44
N LEU A 88 -8.27 6.00 -17.70
CA LEU A 88 -8.74 5.24 -18.86
C LEU A 88 -8.22 3.80 -18.83
N PHE A 89 -6.94 3.61 -18.51
CA PHE A 89 -6.37 2.26 -18.34
C PHE A 89 -7.06 1.46 -17.23
N LEU A 90 -7.30 2.04 -16.05
CA LEU A 90 -7.98 1.33 -14.94
C LEU A 90 -9.41 0.89 -15.35
N VAL A 91 -10.16 1.78 -16.02
CA VAL A 91 -11.50 1.47 -16.53
C VAL A 91 -11.48 0.33 -17.55
N GLN A 92 -10.56 0.40 -18.53
CA GLN A 92 -10.39 -0.65 -19.54
C GLN A 92 -9.92 -1.98 -18.92
N ALA A 93 -9.03 -1.93 -17.93
CA ALA A 93 -8.49 -3.11 -17.28
C ALA A 93 -9.56 -3.92 -16.55
N MET A 94 -10.65 -3.31 -16.09
CA MET A 94 -11.78 -4.04 -15.50
C MET A 94 -12.49 -4.95 -16.52
N GLN A 95 -12.40 -4.65 -17.82
CA GLN A 95 -12.93 -5.50 -18.89
C GLN A 95 -11.95 -6.60 -19.33
N HIS A 96 -10.72 -6.60 -18.80
CA HIS A 96 -9.71 -7.60 -19.14
C HIS A 96 -10.07 -8.96 -18.54
N SER A 97 -9.91 -10.05 -19.29
CA SER A 97 -10.22 -11.42 -18.83
C SER A 97 -9.46 -11.83 -17.56
N GLY A 98 -8.21 -11.38 -17.45
CA GLY A 98 -7.38 -11.52 -16.25
C GLY A 98 -7.84 -10.73 -15.02
N MET A 99 -8.93 -9.93 -15.12
CA MET A 99 -9.63 -9.27 -14.01
C MET A 99 -11.05 -9.81 -13.81
N ALA A 100 -11.36 -10.97 -14.39
CA ALA A 100 -12.65 -11.64 -14.17
C ALA A 100 -12.81 -12.09 -12.71
N HIS A 101 -14.06 -12.13 -12.24
CA HIS A 101 -14.47 -12.58 -10.90
C HIS A 101 -14.45 -14.11 -10.74
N VAL A 102 -13.41 -14.76 -11.27
CA VAL A 102 -13.22 -16.21 -11.16
C VAL A 102 -12.31 -16.53 -9.99
N PHE A 103 -12.56 -17.65 -9.33
CA PHE A 103 -11.73 -18.12 -8.24
C PHE A 103 -10.39 -18.68 -8.75
N SER A 104 -9.25 -18.28 -8.16
CA SER A 104 -7.94 -18.91 -8.44
C SER A 104 -7.49 -19.76 -7.25
N GLU A 105 -7.04 -20.98 -7.52
CA GLU A 105 -6.67 -21.98 -6.50
C GLU A 105 -5.24 -21.84 -5.97
N THR A 106 -4.52 -20.79 -6.36
CA THR A 106 -3.09 -20.62 -6.03
C THR A 106 -2.77 -19.17 -5.64
N TYR A 107 -2.12 -18.45 -6.53
CA TYR A 107 -1.71 -17.07 -6.36
C TYR A 107 -2.65 -16.17 -7.15
N ASP A 108 -3.22 -15.17 -6.49
CA ASP A 108 -4.26 -14.30 -7.02
C ASP A 108 -3.99 -12.84 -6.66
N VAL A 109 -3.44 -12.11 -7.62
CA VAL A 109 -3.10 -10.69 -7.46
C VAL A 109 -4.24 -9.76 -7.87
N ARG A 110 -5.37 -10.29 -8.35
CA ARG A 110 -6.51 -9.47 -8.76
C ARG A 110 -7.13 -8.76 -7.57
N GLY A 111 -7.17 -9.40 -6.41
CA GLY A 111 -7.59 -8.77 -5.15
C GLY A 111 -6.84 -7.48 -4.86
N TRP A 112 -5.54 -7.46 -5.14
CA TRP A 112 -4.69 -6.27 -4.98
C TRP A 112 -4.99 -5.22 -6.05
N GLY A 113 -5.17 -5.64 -7.30
CA GLY A 113 -5.62 -4.75 -8.37
C GLY A 113 -6.98 -4.10 -8.06
N TRP A 114 -7.98 -4.89 -7.66
CA TRP A 114 -9.33 -4.39 -7.37
C TRP A 114 -9.35 -3.43 -6.18
N CYS A 115 -8.69 -3.71 -5.05
CA CYS A 115 -8.80 -2.83 -3.88
C CYS A 115 -8.18 -1.45 -4.12
N TYR A 116 -6.98 -1.38 -4.69
CA TYR A 116 -6.35 -0.10 -4.99
C TYR A 116 -7.06 0.62 -6.15
N ALA A 117 -7.52 -0.09 -7.18
CA ALA A 117 -8.30 0.52 -8.26
C ALA A 117 -9.62 1.09 -7.76
N LEU A 118 -10.35 0.36 -6.91
CA LEU A 118 -11.61 0.82 -6.34
C LEU A 118 -11.41 2.13 -5.55
N GLU A 119 -10.40 2.17 -4.67
CA GLU A 119 -10.06 3.37 -3.89
C GLU A 119 -9.74 4.56 -4.80
N THR A 120 -8.88 4.37 -5.81
CA THR A 120 -8.49 5.42 -6.75
C THR A 120 -9.66 5.90 -7.61
N LEU A 121 -10.46 5.00 -8.18
CA LEU A 121 -11.60 5.36 -9.02
C LEU A 121 -12.63 6.17 -8.23
N ILE A 122 -12.98 5.74 -7.01
CA ILE A 122 -13.90 6.49 -6.16
C ILE A 122 -13.35 7.88 -5.84
N THR A 123 -12.05 7.97 -5.54
CA THR A 123 -11.38 9.23 -5.19
C THR A 123 -11.45 10.23 -6.35
N LEU A 124 -11.09 9.81 -7.56
CA LEU A 124 -11.20 10.66 -8.76
C LEU A 124 -12.63 11.15 -8.99
N ARG A 125 -13.63 10.27 -8.82
CA ARG A 125 -15.04 10.65 -8.99
C ARG A 125 -15.50 11.62 -7.90
N ARG A 126 -15.16 11.36 -6.65
CA ARG A 126 -15.47 12.23 -5.50
C ARG A 126 -14.92 13.63 -5.70
N ASP A 127 -13.71 13.75 -6.25
CA ASP A 127 -12.99 15.00 -6.39
C ASP A 127 -13.31 15.73 -7.73
N GLY A 128 -14.29 15.24 -8.50
CA GLY A 128 -14.71 15.88 -9.74
C GLY A 128 -13.68 15.77 -10.87
N LEU A 129 -12.77 14.79 -10.80
CA LEU A 129 -11.70 14.57 -11.77
C LEU A 129 -12.10 13.60 -12.89
N VAL A 130 -13.38 13.25 -12.99
CA VAL A 130 -13.92 12.37 -14.03
C VAL A 130 -14.82 13.19 -14.95
N PRO A 131 -14.53 13.24 -16.26
CA PRO A 131 -15.39 13.91 -17.24
C PRO A 131 -16.81 13.33 -17.25
N ASP A 132 -17.83 14.18 -17.48
CA ASP A 132 -19.25 13.80 -17.45
C ASP A 132 -19.59 12.65 -18.41
N ASP A 133 -19.01 12.67 -19.61
CA ASP A 133 -19.19 11.63 -20.63
C ASP A 133 -18.52 10.29 -20.27
N ALA A 134 -17.58 10.29 -19.32
CA ALA A 134 -16.88 9.13 -18.82
C ALA A 134 -17.47 8.56 -17.51
N LEU A 135 -18.39 9.28 -16.84
CA LEU A 135 -18.90 8.89 -15.51
C LEU A 135 -19.50 7.49 -15.49
N VAL A 136 -20.28 7.11 -16.50
CA VAL A 136 -20.96 5.81 -16.55
C VAL A 136 -19.96 4.66 -16.60
N SER A 137 -18.99 4.71 -17.53
CA SER A 137 -17.97 3.66 -17.66
C SER A 137 -17.04 3.59 -16.44
N HIS A 138 -16.76 4.75 -15.85
CA HIS A 138 -16.00 4.87 -14.61
C HIS A 138 -16.70 4.19 -13.43
N GLN A 139 -17.99 4.48 -13.22
CA GLN A 139 -18.78 3.83 -12.16
C GLN A 139 -18.94 2.33 -12.39
N GLN A 140 -19.07 1.88 -13.65
CA GLN A 140 -19.08 0.45 -13.97
C GLN A 140 -17.76 -0.23 -13.56
N ALA A 141 -16.62 0.44 -13.73
CA ALA A 141 -15.33 -0.07 -13.26
C ALA A 141 -15.26 -0.15 -11.72
N GLU A 142 -15.80 0.83 -10.99
CA GLU A 142 -15.95 0.77 -9.53
C GLU A 142 -16.79 -0.44 -9.10
N VAL A 143 -17.97 -0.64 -9.72
CA VAL A 143 -18.86 -1.77 -9.44
C VAL A 143 -18.17 -3.11 -9.74
N HIS A 144 -17.40 -3.20 -10.82
CA HIS A 144 -16.64 -4.40 -11.16
C HIS A 144 -15.61 -4.71 -10.07
N ALA A 145 -14.78 -3.74 -9.68
CA ALA A 145 -13.77 -3.94 -8.65
C ALA A 145 -14.40 -4.35 -7.29
N LEU A 146 -15.50 -3.69 -6.90
CA LEU A 146 -16.25 -4.04 -5.70
C LEU A 146 -16.77 -5.49 -5.77
N LYS A 147 -17.38 -5.89 -6.88
CA LYS A 147 -17.89 -7.25 -7.06
C LYS A 147 -16.76 -8.28 -6.99
N GLY A 148 -15.60 -8.00 -7.56
CA GLY A 148 -14.42 -8.87 -7.46
C GLY A 148 -13.95 -9.07 -6.02
N ILE A 149 -13.88 -7.99 -5.24
CA ILE A 149 -13.55 -8.03 -3.82
C ILE A 149 -14.55 -8.91 -3.06
N LEU A 150 -15.85 -8.62 -3.18
CA LEU A 150 -16.89 -9.33 -2.43
C LEU A 150 -16.95 -10.82 -2.81
N THR A 151 -16.81 -11.14 -4.10
CA THR A 151 -16.84 -12.53 -4.59
C THR A 151 -15.66 -13.36 -4.08
N THR A 152 -14.53 -12.72 -3.77
CA THR A 152 -13.29 -13.41 -3.41
C THR A 152 -12.97 -13.42 -1.91
N GLU A 153 -13.88 -12.92 -1.07
CA GLU A 153 -13.76 -13.03 0.38
C GLU A 153 -13.55 -14.49 0.81
N ILE A 154 -12.65 -14.69 1.75
CA ILE A 154 -12.44 -16.00 2.38
C ILE A 154 -13.61 -16.27 3.31
N LYS A 155 -14.09 -17.52 3.40
CA LYS A 155 -15.24 -17.90 4.23
C LYS A 155 -15.11 -17.47 5.70
N THR A 156 -13.89 -17.45 6.23
CA THR A 156 -13.59 -17.00 7.60
C THR A 156 -13.49 -15.47 7.74
N GLY A 157 -13.69 -14.71 6.67
CA GLY A 157 -13.46 -13.28 6.59
C GLY A 157 -12.08 -12.93 6.04
N GLY A 158 -11.99 -11.77 5.39
CA GLY A 158 -10.75 -11.23 4.87
C GLY A 158 -10.30 -11.83 3.54
N TRP A 159 -9.09 -11.44 3.10
CA TRP A 159 -8.56 -11.77 1.78
C TRP A 159 -7.09 -12.19 1.86
N ASN A 160 -6.65 -12.94 0.84
CA ASN A 160 -5.27 -13.33 0.67
C ASN A 160 -4.96 -13.52 -0.83
N TYR A 161 -3.78 -13.09 -1.25
CA TYR A 161 -3.27 -13.32 -2.61
C TYR A 161 -2.63 -14.70 -2.77
N SER A 162 -2.32 -15.41 -1.68
CA SER A 162 -1.74 -16.75 -1.73
C SER A 162 -2.65 -17.72 -0.96
N ARG A 163 -3.21 -18.69 -1.69
CA ARG A 163 -4.09 -19.72 -1.15
C ARG A 163 -3.37 -21.05 -1.25
N ARG A 164 -3.48 -21.86 -0.18
CA ARG A 164 -2.93 -23.21 -0.18
C ARG A 164 -3.72 -24.10 -1.13
N ARG A 165 -3.03 -25.08 -1.72
CA ARG A 165 -3.64 -26.18 -2.46
C ARG A 165 -4.73 -26.84 -1.58
N GLY A 166 -5.93 -27.03 -2.14
CA GLY A 166 -7.08 -27.57 -1.40
C GLY A 166 -8.05 -26.52 -0.82
N PHE A 167 -7.88 -25.23 -1.13
CA PHE A 167 -8.90 -24.23 -0.81
C PHE A 167 -10.23 -24.54 -1.50
N ALA A 168 -10.21 -24.87 -2.79
CA ALA A 168 -11.42 -25.18 -3.56
C ALA A 168 -12.16 -26.42 -3.02
N SER A 169 -11.45 -27.34 -2.35
CA SER A 169 -12.02 -28.49 -1.66
C SER A 169 -12.50 -28.20 -0.23
N GLY A 170 -12.68 -26.92 0.14
CA GLY A 170 -13.36 -26.52 1.37
C GLY A 170 -12.47 -26.18 2.56
N SER A 171 -11.14 -26.06 2.38
CA SER A 171 -10.29 -25.50 3.45
C SER A 171 -10.76 -24.07 3.80
N PRO A 172 -10.84 -23.68 5.08
CA PRO A 172 -11.40 -22.39 5.49
C PRO A 172 -10.67 -21.17 4.93
N GLY A 173 -9.44 -21.34 4.44
CA GLY A 173 -8.57 -20.26 4.01
C GLY A 173 -7.98 -19.47 5.18
N GLU A 174 -6.79 -18.91 4.97
CA GLU A 174 -6.12 -18.04 5.93
C GLU A 174 -6.05 -16.62 5.33
N ALA A 175 -6.74 -15.65 5.93
CA ALA A 175 -6.64 -14.25 5.51
C ALA A 175 -5.28 -13.66 5.85
N SER A 176 -4.75 -12.81 4.96
CA SER A 176 -3.52 -12.06 5.19
C SER A 176 -3.85 -10.63 5.59
N PRO A 177 -3.27 -10.08 6.67
CA PRO A 177 -3.42 -8.68 7.01
C PRO A 177 -3.02 -7.71 5.89
N PHE A 178 -1.98 -8.06 5.13
CA PHE A 178 -1.48 -7.24 4.02
C PHE A 178 -2.50 -7.07 2.89
N MET A 179 -3.39 -8.05 2.70
CA MET A 179 -4.49 -7.94 1.74
C MET A 179 -5.77 -7.43 2.37
N THR A 180 -6.04 -7.85 3.61
CA THR A 180 -7.31 -7.57 4.26
C THR A 180 -7.45 -6.10 4.64
N VAL A 181 -6.39 -5.47 5.15
CA VAL A 181 -6.42 -4.05 5.54
C VAL A 181 -6.72 -3.11 4.36
N PRO A 182 -5.97 -3.11 3.24
CA PRO A 182 -6.28 -2.22 2.11
C PRO A 182 -7.65 -2.53 1.50
N THR A 183 -8.05 -3.81 1.47
CA THR A 183 -9.39 -4.19 0.97
C THR A 183 -10.50 -3.61 1.83
N LEU A 184 -10.40 -3.70 3.15
CA LEU A 184 -11.41 -3.14 4.05
C LEU A 184 -11.45 -1.61 3.99
N ARG A 185 -10.31 -0.92 3.79
CA ARG A 185 -10.29 0.53 3.55
C ARG A 185 -11.00 0.91 2.26
N ALA A 186 -10.72 0.20 1.16
CA ALA A 186 -11.40 0.41 -0.11
C ALA A 186 -12.92 0.18 0.00
N LEU A 187 -13.35 -0.88 0.72
CA LEU A 187 -14.77 -1.15 0.98
C LEU A 187 -15.44 -0.07 1.83
N ARG A 188 -14.76 0.46 2.86
CA ARG A 188 -15.31 1.57 3.67
C ARG A 188 -15.47 2.83 2.82
N LEU A 189 -14.48 3.16 1.99
CA LEU A 189 -14.57 4.28 1.07
C LEU A 189 -15.72 4.09 0.07
N ALA A 190 -15.88 2.88 -0.48
CA ALA A 190 -17.00 2.55 -1.35
C ALA A 190 -18.35 2.76 -0.66
N ASN A 191 -18.50 2.28 0.58
CA ASN A 191 -19.72 2.46 1.38
C ASN A 191 -20.02 3.94 1.67
N GLN A 192 -19.00 4.76 1.88
CA GLN A 192 -19.13 6.20 2.10
C GLN A 192 -19.50 6.99 0.82
N HIS A 193 -19.26 6.41 -0.37
CA HIS A 193 -19.39 7.10 -1.65
C HIS A 193 -20.37 6.42 -2.62
N GLY A 194 -21.45 5.87 -2.07
CA GLY A 194 -22.65 5.48 -2.82
C GLY A 194 -22.71 4.01 -3.25
N HIS A 195 -21.73 3.19 -2.89
CA HIS A 195 -21.82 1.74 -3.07
C HIS A 195 -22.42 1.08 -1.83
N THR A 196 -23.10 -0.04 -2.02
CA THR A 196 -23.61 -0.86 -0.91
C THR A 196 -22.62 -1.97 -0.59
N VAL A 197 -22.14 -2.01 0.65
CA VAL A 197 -21.29 -3.09 1.18
C VAL A 197 -22.02 -3.71 2.38
N PRO A 198 -22.24 -5.04 2.42
CA PRO A 198 -22.87 -5.69 3.57
C PRO A 198 -22.03 -5.52 4.85
N ASP A 199 -22.68 -5.14 5.96
CA ASP A 199 -22.01 -4.88 7.23
C ASP A 199 -21.23 -6.10 7.75
N GLU A 200 -21.76 -7.30 7.50
CA GLU A 200 -21.15 -8.54 7.94
C GLU A 200 -19.78 -8.79 7.28
N VAL A 201 -19.51 -8.19 6.11
CA VAL A 201 -18.19 -8.24 5.47
C VAL A 201 -17.16 -7.45 6.30
N PHE A 202 -17.55 -6.28 6.83
CA PHE A 202 -16.68 -5.51 7.71
C PHE A 202 -16.43 -6.24 9.03
N GLU A 203 -17.47 -6.81 9.63
CA GLU A 203 -17.37 -7.57 10.87
C GLU A 203 -16.44 -8.77 10.74
N ARG A 204 -16.64 -9.61 9.71
CA ARG A 204 -15.79 -10.78 9.45
C ARG A 204 -14.35 -10.39 9.14
N GLY A 205 -14.16 -9.34 8.34
CA GLY A 205 -12.83 -8.80 8.02
C GLY A 205 -12.09 -8.30 9.26
N ALA A 206 -12.73 -7.48 10.09
CA ALA A 206 -12.15 -7.00 11.33
C ALA A 206 -11.85 -8.15 12.31
N ALA A 207 -12.75 -9.12 12.41
CA ALA A 207 -12.53 -10.32 13.21
C ALA A 207 -11.32 -11.13 12.70
N ALA A 208 -11.12 -11.23 11.39
CA ALA A 208 -9.93 -11.87 10.81
C ALA A 208 -8.63 -11.15 11.17
N LEU A 209 -8.64 -9.81 11.15
CA LEU A 209 -7.49 -9.02 11.59
C LEU A 209 -7.19 -9.24 13.08
N VAL A 210 -8.19 -9.21 13.95
CA VAL A 210 -8.01 -9.47 15.39
C VAL A 210 -7.46 -10.88 15.64
N ARG A 211 -7.97 -11.90 14.95
CA ARG A 211 -7.47 -13.30 15.05
C ARG A 211 -6.02 -13.48 14.60
N SER A 212 -5.50 -12.56 13.78
CA SER A 212 -4.11 -12.64 13.32
C SER A 212 -3.08 -12.08 14.30
N ARG A 213 -3.50 -11.54 15.46
CA ARG A 213 -2.59 -11.18 16.56
C ARG A 213 -1.90 -12.43 17.12
N THR A 214 -0.59 -12.37 17.32
CA THR A 214 0.19 -13.49 17.87
C THR A 214 0.38 -13.37 19.38
N LYS A 215 0.64 -14.50 20.06
CA LYS A 215 0.96 -14.49 21.50
C LYS A 215 2.21 -13.68 21.84
N ALA A 216 3.12 -13.52 20.89
CA ALA A 216 4.34 -12.73 21.04
C ALA A 216 4.10 -11.21 20.87
N GLY A 217 2.85 -10.77 20.69
CA GLY A 217 2.50 -9.37 20.46
C GLY A 217 2.67 -8.90 19.01
N GLY A 218 3.02 -9.80 18.08
CA GLY A 218 3.16 -9.51 16.67
C GLY A 218 1.89 -9.78 15.87
N GLN A 219 2.03 -9.83 14.54
CA GLN A 219 0.94 -10.11 13.61
C GLN A 219 1.31 -11.23 12.62
N ALA A 220 0.45 -12.24 12.50
CA ALA A 220 0.65 -13.37 11.61
C ALA A 220 0.64 -12.96 10.13
N TYR A 221 1.35 -13.73 9.30
CA TYR A 221 1.34 -13.58 7.84
C TYR A 221 0.00 -13.90 7.21
N ALA A 222 -0.57 -15.01 7.66
CA ALA A 222 -1.89 -15.45 7.29
C ALA A 222 -2.48 -16.26 8.45
N GLY A 223 -3.78 -16.08 8.71
CA GLY A 223 -4.47 -16.76 9.80
C GLY A 223 -3.87 -16.36 11.15
N SER A 224 -3.54 -17.34 11.99
CA SER A 224 -3.08 -17.13 13.38
C SER A 224 -1.74 -17.81 13.69
N ARG A 225 -0.93 -18.06 12.65
CA ARG A 225 0.38 -18.69 12.83
C ARG A 225 1.32 -17.81 13.66
N PRO A 226 2.15 -18.38 14.55
CA PRO A 226 3.18 -17.62 15.24
C PRO A 226 4.09 -16.89 14.25
N ASP A 227 4.39 -15.63 14.55
CA ASP A 227 5.26 -14.77 13.76
C ASP A 227 5.93 -13.78 14.73
N PRO A 228 7.27 -13.66 14.74
CA PRO A 228 7.98 -12.79 15.67
C PRO A 228 7.73 -11.31 15.35
N VAL A 229 7.78 -10.46 16.37
CA VAL A 229 7.54 -9.01 16.25
C VAL A 229 8.44 -8.36 15.17
N PRO A 230 9.76 -8.60 15.09
CA PRO A 230 10.60 -7.99 14.05
C PRO A 230 10.15 -8.29 12.62
N GLY A 231 9.56 -9.47 12.39
CA GLY A 231 9.03 -9.85 11.08
C GLY A 231 7.67 -9.25 10.77
N SER A 232 6.96 -8.74 11.77
CA SER A 232 5.54 -8.40 11.67
C SER A 232 5.19 -6.93 11.90
N THR A 233 6.16 -6.06 12.17
CA THR A 233 5.93 -4.63 12.51
C THR A 233 5.03 -3.89 11.53
N GLY A 234 5.26 -3.96 10.22
CA GLY A 234 4.35 -3.29 9.28
C GLY A 234 2.93 -3.90 9.24
N ARG A 235 2.77 -5.19 9.59
CA ARG A 235 1.43 -5.82 9.68
C ARG A 235 0.73 -5.37 10.96
N MET A 236 1.48 -5.22 12.05
CA MET A 236 0.99 -4.62 13.29
C MET A 236 0.49 -3.20 13.01
N LEU A 237 1.30 -2.37 12.34
CA LEU A 237 0.89 -1.02 11.94
C LEU A 237 -0.39 -1.03 11.09
N ALA A 238 -0.45 -1.88 10.06
CA ALA A 238 -1.62 -1.97 9.19
C ALA A 238 -2.89 -2.37 9.95
N VAL A 239 -2.80 -3.39 10.81
CA VAL A 239 -3.94 -3.90 11.57
C VAL A 239 -4.40 -2.92 12.62
N GLU A 240 -3.50 -2.45 13.48
CA GLU A 240 -3.89 -1.59 14.59
C GLU A 240 -4.36 -0.22 14.09
N SER A 241 -3.79 0.32 13.00
CA SER A 241 -4.30 1.55 12.38
C SER A 241 -5.72 1.37 11.83
N TYR A 242 -5.98 0.28 11.09
CA TYR A 242 -7.32 0.02 10.57
C TYR A 242 -8.35 -0.18 11.69
N LEU A 243 -8.00 -0.93 12.74
CA LEU A 243 -8.93 -1.15 13.86
C LEU A 243 -9.28 0.18 14.56
N VAL A 244 -8.32 1.08 14.75
CA VAL A 244 -8.57 2.42 15.29
C VAL A 244 -9.45 3.24 14.32
N GLU A 245 -9.16 3.24 13.03
CA GLU A 245 -9.97 3.92 12.00
C GLU A 245 -11.43 3.41 11.97
N ALA A 246 -11.63 2.13 12.29
CA ALA A 246 -12.94 1.48 12.33
C ALA A 246 -13.68 1.65 13.67
N GLY A 247 -13.08 2.34 14.66
CA GLY A 247 -13.66 2.47 16.00
C GLY A 247 -13.61 1.20 16.85
N LEU A 248 -12.79 0.22 16.44
CA LEU A 248 -12.62 -1.09 17.10
C LEU A 248 -11.25 -1.25 17.78
N GLY A 249 -10.40 -0.22 17.66
CA GLY A 249 -8.98 -0.27 18.02
C GLY A 249 -8.68 0.28 19.41
N ASP A 250 -7.45 0.02 19.85
CA ASP A 250 -6.90 0.47 21.12
C ASP A 250 -5.64 1.29 20.82
N LEU A 251 -5.64 2.58 21.21
CA LEU A 251 -4.51 3.47 20.97
C LEU A 251 -3.21 2.98 21.64
N SER A 252 -3.28 2.21 22.73
CA SER A 252 -2.08 1.61 23.34
C SER A 252 -1.44 0.57 22.43
N LYS A 253 -2.24 -0.22 21.70
CA LYS A 253 -1.74 -1.18 20.71
C LYS A 253 -1.18 -0.50 19.48
N LEU A 254 -1.80 0.60 19.05
CA LEU A 254 -1.30 1.42 17.96
C LEU A 254 0.07 2.03 18.30
N ARG A 255 0.24 2.58 19.52
CA ARG A 255 1.53 3.06 20.03
C ARG A 255 2.56 1.93 20.07
N GLY A 256 2.19 0.77 20.62
CA GLY A 256 3.07 -0.40 20.65
C GLY A 256 3.50 -0.87 19.25
N ALA A 257 2.63 -0.74 18.23
CA ALA A 257 2.98 -1.03 16.85
C ALA A 257 3.99 -0.03 16.25
N LEU A 258 3.83 1.27 16.56
CA LEU A 258 4.80 2.30 16.18
C LEU A 258 6.16 2.10 16.87
N ASP A 259 6.14 1.86 18.18
CA ASP A 259 7.35 1.58 18.97
C ASP A 259 8.08 0.36 18.42
N ALA A 260 7.36 -0.74 18.18
CA ALA A 260 7.93 -1.95 17.60
C ALA A 260 8.52 -1.72 16.20
N PHE A 261 7.83 -0.94 15.35
CA PHE A 261 8.34 -0.59 14.03
C PHE A 261 9.69 0.13 14.11
N PHE A 262 9.81 1.18 14.93
CA PHE A 262 11.06 1.91 15.06
C PHE A 262 12.15 1.11 15.78
N ALA A 263 11.79 0.32 16.80
CA ALA A 263 12.74 -0.53 17.54
C ALA A 263 13.32 -1.68 16.69
N HIS A 264 12.58 -2.16 15.69
CA HIS A 264 13.01 -3.25 14.82
C HIS A 264 13.20 -2.86 13.36
N TRP A 265 13.22 -1.56 13.05
CA TRP A 265 13.32 -1.04 11.69
C TRP A 265 14.52 -1.60 10.93
N GLU A 266 15.67 -1.74 11.59
CA GLU A 266 16.90 -2.29 10.99
C GLU A 266 16.71 -3.71 10.44
N ARG A 267 15.80 -4.51 11.02
CA ARG A 267 15.49 -5.86 10.52
C ARG A 267 14.68 -5.84 9.23
N LEU A 268 13.88 -4.80 9.00
CA LEU A 268 13.24 -4.56 7.71
C LEU A 268 14.30 -4.12 6.70
N GLU A 269 15.21 -3.25 7.11
CA GLU A 269 16.28 -2.71 6.26
C GLU A 269 17.22 -3.80 5.74
N GLU A 270 17.59 -4.77 6.57
CA GLU A 270 18.37 -5.96 6.19
C GLU A 270 17.75 -6.74 4.99
N ARG A 271 16.43 -6.59 4.77
CA ARG A 271 15.69 -7.25 3.68
C ARG A 271 15.37 -6.34 2.49
N ARG A 272 15.57 -5.02 2.61
CA ARG A 272 15.36 -4.08 1.52
C ARG A 272 16.34 -4.35 0.38
N GLN A 273 15.85 -4.28 -0.87
CA GLN A 273 16.64 -4.51 -2.08
C GLN A 273 17.30 -5.90 -2.19
N GLN A 274 16.92 -6.86 -1.34
CA GLN A 274 17.44 -8.22 -1.40
C GLN A 274 16.63 -9.11 -2.36
N ARG A 275 17.27 -10.17 -2.85
CA ARG A 275 16.57 -11.24 -3.60
C ARG A 275 15.80 -12.17 -2.65
N GLY A 276 14.84 -12.90 -3.23
CA GLY A 276 13.97 -13.83 -2.52
C GLY A 276 12.90 -13.14 -1.68
N THR A 277 11.95 -13.93 -1.19
CA THR A 277 10.85 -13.50 -0.34
C THR A 277 10.75 -14.42 0.87
N HIS A 278 10.43 -13.86 2.04
CA HIS A 278 10.22 -14.63 3.28
C HIS A 278 11.44 -15.43 3.75
N VAL A 279 12.62 -14.80 3.66
CA VAL A 279 13.89 -15.38 4.10
C VAL A 279 14.04 -15.28 5.62
N ALA A 280 14.60 -16.32 6.25
CA ALA A 280 14.92 -16.38 7.67
C ALA A 280 15.85 -15.21 8.10
N PRO A 281 15.87 -14.82 9.39
CA PRO A 281 15.13 -15.43 10.51
C PRO A 281 13.68 -14.92 10.67
N PHE A 282 13.33 -13.80 10.03
CA PHE A 282 12.05 -13.11 10.29
C PHE A 282 11.02 -13.20 9.14
N GLY A 283 11.36 -13.80 8.01
CA GLY A 283 10.38 -14.06 6.95
C GLY A 283 9.84 -12.80 6.27
N VAL A 284 10.60 -11.70 6.29
CA VAL A 284 10.19 -10.42 5.67
C VAL A 284 10.53 -10.44 4.17
N ALA A 285 9.56 -10.04 3.35
CA ALA A 285 9.76 -9.84 1.92
C ALA A 285 10.16 -8.39 1.62
N PRO A 286 11.03 -8.13 0.63
CA PRO A 286 11.52 -6.77 0.36
C PRO A 286 10.42 -5.75 0.06
N TYR A 287 9.37 -6.15 -0.69
CA TYR A 287 8.23 -5.28 -1.04
C TYR A 287 7.42 -4.80 0.19
N TYR A 288 7.66 -5.40 1.35
CA TYR A 288 7.01 -5.04 2.59
C TYR A 288 7.61 -3.76 3.21
N PHE A 289 8.82 -3.40 2.79
CA PHE A 289 9.58 -2.31 3.40
C PHE A 289 8.86 -0.97 3.22
N MET A 290 8.55 -0.57 1.98
CA MET A 290 7.88 0.72 1.75
C MET A 290 6.41 0.70 2.17
N TYR A 291 5.76 -0.47 2.09
CA TYR A 291 4.43 -0.66 2.69
C TYR A 291 4.43 -0.33 4.19
N ALA A 292 5.40 -0.85 4.96
CA ALA A 292 5.47 -0.61 6.40
C ALA A 292 5.63 0.88 6.75
N HIS A 293 6.41 1.62 5.95
CA HIS A 293 6.57 3.08 6.13
C HIS A 293 5.26 3.83 5.85
N GLU A 294 4.55 3.44 4.80
CA GLU A 294 3.25 4.04 4.48
C GLU A 294 2.23 3.76 5.58
N GLN A 295 2.18 2.55 6.12
CA GLN A 295 1.32 2.23 7.27
C GLN A 295 1.75 2.96 8.54
N ALA A 296 3.05 3.19 8.75
CA ALA A 296 3.54 4.00 9.87
C ALA A 296 3.03 5.44 9.78
N SER A 297 3.07 6.06 8.59
CA SER A 297 2.55 7.42 8.41
C SER A 297 1.05 7.54 8.73
N ARG A 298 0.25 6.51 8.39
CA ARG A 298 -1.18 6.45 8.75
C ARG A 298 -1.36 6.31 10.25
N ALA A 299 -0.64 5.37 10.87
CA ALA A 299 -0.70 5.14 12.31
C ALA A 299 -0.35 6.41 13.11
N ILE A 300 0.66 7.17 12.69
CA ILE A 300 1.04 8.45 13.32
C ILE A 300 -0.14 9.43 13.32
N MET A 301 -0.87 9.54 12.21
CA MET A 301 -1.97 10.49 12.09
C MET A 301 -3.22 10.11 12.89
N LEU A 302 -3.28 8.90 13.43
CA LEU A 302 -4.36 8.44 14.32
C LEU A 302 -4.07 8.70 15.80
N LEU A 303 -2.82 9.00 16.18
CA LEU A 303 -2.48 9.38 17.55
C LEU A 303 -3.01 10.78 17.91
N PRO A 304 -3.17 11.11 19.21
CA PRO A 304 -3.38 12.48 19.65
C PRO A 304 -2.30 13.43 19.09
N ARG A 305 -2.66 14.67 18.74
CA ARG A 305 -1.74 15.63 18.11
C ARG A 305 -0.43 15.82 18.87
N SER A 306 -0.49 15.84 20.20
CA SER A 306 0.67 16.02 21.10
C SER A 306 1.71 14.89 21.03
N GLU A 307 1.35 13.72 20.49
CA GLU A 307 2.22 12.54 20.44
C GLU A 307 2.87 12.32 19.07
N ARG A 308 2.41 13.03 18.03
CA ARG A 308 2.79 12.74 16.63
C ARG A 308 4.22 13.18 16.30
N GLY A 309 4.68 14.28 16.92
CA GLY A 309 5.91 14.97 16.53
C GLY A 309 7.14 14.06 16.47
N GLU A 310 7.37 13.29 17.53
CA GLU A 310 8.54 12.42 17.61
C GLU A 310 8.48 11.25 16.62
N TYR A 311 7.33 10.60 16.47
CA TYR A 311 7.18 9.53 15.47
C TYR A 311 7.28 10.04 14.03
N ALA A 312 6.71 11.21 13.73
CA ALA A 312 6.82 11.83 12.42
C ALA A 312 8.29 12.16 12.09
N ARG A 313 9.01 12.73 13.06
CA ARG A 313 10.45 12.99 12.95
C ARG A 313 11.25 11.71 12.67
N LEU A 314 11.00 10.65 13.42
CA LEU A 314 11.65 9.35 13.21
C LEU A 314 11.34 8.79 11.82
N LEU A 315 10.08 8.89 11.36
CA LEU A 315 9.68 8.42 10.04
C LEU A 315 10.38 9.19 8.92
N ARG A 316 10.43 10.53 9.00
CA ARG A 316 11.19 11.36 8.04
C ARG A 316 12.66 10.94 8.01
N SER A 317 13.27 10.77 9.18
CA SER A 317 14.68 10.36 9.29
C SER A 317 14.93 8.99 8.67
N ARG A 318 14.03 8.01 8.84
CA ARG A 318 14.18 6.69 8.22
C ARG A 318 13.99 6.74 6.71
N LEU A 319 13.02 7.50 6.21
CA LEU A 319 12.83 7.68 4.76
C LEU A 319 14.02 8.38 4.13
N GLU A 320 14.58 9.41 4.76
CA GLU A 320 15.79 10.08 4.26
C GLU A 320 17.00 9.14 4.23
N GLN A 321 17.18 8.32 5.27
CA GLN A 321 18.28 7.36 5.37
C GLN A 321 18.33 6.36 4.20
N VAL A 322 17.18 6.02 3.62
CA VAL A 322 17.08 5.02 2.54
C VAL A 322 16.74 5.63 1.19
N ARG A 323 16.82 6.97 1.07
CA ARG A 323 16.59 7.67 -0.18
C ARG A 323 17.73 7.38 -1.15
N ASP A 324 17.40 6.90 -2.34
CA ASP A 324 18.40 6.60 -3.38
C ASP A 324 19.03 7.90 -3.90
N PRO A 325 20.25 7.87 -4.49
CA PRO A 325 20.94 9.09 -4.98
C PRO A 325 20.15 9.94 -5.98
N GLY A 326 19.17 9.36 -6.67
CA GLY A 326 18.24 10.07 -7.56
C GLY A 326 17.07 10.74 -6.84
N GLY A 327 17.06 10.76 -5.51
CA GLY A 327 16.01 11.33 -4.68
C GLY A 327 14.73 10.48 -4.61
N THR A 328 14.80 9.19 -4.98
CA THR A 328 13.68 8.24 -5.08
C THR A 328 13.78 7.14 -4.02
N TRP A 329 12.81 6.22 -4.01
CA TRP A 329 12.81 5.05 -3.11
C TRP A 329 12.52 3.76 -3.87
N ASN A 330 13.36 2.75 -3.66
CA ASN A 330 13.15 1.41 -4.19
C ASN A 330 13.44 0.35 -3.12
N ASP A 331 12.47 -0.55 -2.90
CA ASP A 331 12.60 -1.68 -1.98
C ASP A 331 12.93 -3.01 -2.66
N ARG A 332 13.03 -3.03 -3.99
CA ARG A 332 13.38 -4.21 -4.79
C ARG A 332 14.82 -4.11 -5.29
N ASP A 333 15.43 -5.28 -5.51
CA ASP A 333 16.81 -5.39 -6.02
C ASP A 333 17.03 -4.50 -7.25
N PRO A 334 17.84 -3.43 -7.14
CA PRO A 334 18.06 -2.48 -8.21
C PRO A 334 18.94 -3.05 -9.32
N THR A 335 19.61 -4.18 -9.09
CA THR A 335 20.47 -4.86 -10.08
C THR A 335 19.68 -5.75 -11.03
N ASP A 336 18.43 -6.09 -10.71
CA ASP A 336 17.54 -6.84 -11.60
C ASP A 336 16.75 -5.87 -12.49
N PRO A 337 17.02 -5.81 -13.82
CA PRO A 337 16.34 -4.89 -14.72
C PRO A 337 14.83 -5.16 -14.82
N ARG A 338 14.37 -6.34 -14.39
CA ARG A 338 12.94 -6.65 -14.33
C ARG A 338 12.29 -5.95 -13.13
N LEU A 339 13.03 -5.80 -12.02
CA LEU A 339 12.52 -5.26 -10.77
C LEU A 339 12.72 -3.76 -10.63
N VAL A 340 13.68 -3.15 -11.33
CA VAL A 340 13.98 -1.71 -11.25
C VAL A 340 12.76 -0.81 -11.50
N ARG A 341 11.85 -1.21 -12.40
CA ARG A 341 10.57 -0.51 -12.65
C ARG A 341 9.67 -0.39 -11.41
N THR A 342 9.88 -1.24 -10.42
CA THR A 342 9.12 -1.22 -9.16
C THR A 342 9.51 -0.05 -8.25
N ALA A 343 10.58 0.69 -8.56
CA ALA A 343 10.90 1.95 -7.89
C ALA A 343 9.73 2.96 -7.94
N ASN A 344 8.84 2.86 -8.93
CA ASN A 344 7.59 3.62 -8.98
C ASN A 344 6.73 3.40 -7.72
N TYR A 345 6.60 2.15 -7.28
CA TYR A 345 5.85 1.78 -6.07
C TYR A 345 6.52 2.33 -4.81
N GLY A 346 7.82 2.11 -4.66
CA GLY A 346 8.54 2.59 -3.48
C GLY A 346 8.49 4.11 -3.35
N THR A 347 8.71 4.82 -4.46
CA THR A 347 8.66 6.28 -4.51
C THR A 347 7.26 6.82 -4.23
N ALA A 348 6.21 6.19 -4.78
CA ALA A 348 4.82 6.55 -4.48
C ALA A 348 4.49 6.37 -2.99
N MET A 349 4.90 5.25 -2.38
CA MET A 349 4.70 5.00 -0.95
C MET A 349 5.45 6.02 -0.06
N ALA A 350 6.69 6.38 -0.41
CA ALA A 350 7.44 7.42 0.28
C ALA A 350 6.77 8.78 0.20
N LEU A 351 6.35 9.18 -1.02
CA LEU A 351 5.69 10.45 -1.27
C LEU A 351 4.40 10.58 -0.46
N MET A 352 3.51 9.58 -0.52
CA MET A 352 2.30 9.55 0.29
C MET A 352 2.59 9.61 1.79
N SER A 353 3.64 8.93 2.24
CA SER A 353 4.03 8.92 3.66
C SER A 353 4.44 10.31 4.14
N LEU A 354 5.36 10.95 3.41
CA LEU A 354 5.92 12.26 3.76
C LEU A 354 4.88 13.36 3.65
N ASP A 355 4.05 13.30 2.61
CA ASP A 355 2.95 14.23 2.41
C ASP A 355 1.94 14.18 3.57
N ARG A 356 1.54 12.96 3.96
CA ARG A 356 0.58 12.74 5.05
C ARG A 356 1.02 13.30 6.39
N ILE A 357 2.31 13.24 6.70
CA ILE A 357 2.86 13.78 7.94
C ILE A 357 3.41 15.21 7.77
N SER A 358 3.28 15.83 6.60
CA SER A 358 3.90 17.14 6.29
C SER A 358 3.54 18.24 7.30
N GLY A 359 2.29 18.29 7.76
CA GLY A 359 1.80 19.26 8.74
C GLY A 359 2.06 18.89 10.20
N VAL A 360 2.92 17.89 10.49
CA VAL A 360 3.32 17.53 11.86
C VAL A 360 4.66 18.19 12.20
N ASP A 361 4.63 19.11 13.14
CA ASP A 361 5.80 19.87 13.61
C ASP A 361 6.90 18.96 14.18
N ASP A 362 8.16 19.33 13.94
CA ASP A 362 9.30 18.70 14.61
C ASP A 362 9.42 19.25 16.04
N PRO A 363 9.33 18.40 17.08
CA PRO A 363 9.38 18.86 18.48
C PRO A 363 10.73 19.48 18.86
N ARG A 364 11.78 19.36 18.04
CA ARG A 364 13.07 20.02 18.24
C ARG A 364 13.04 21.48 17.80
N GLU A 365 12.24 21.83 16.79
CA GLU A 365 12.13 23.21 16.30
C GLU A 365 11.37 24.09 17.29
N SER A 366 10.39 23.52 18.00
CA SER A 366 9.64 24.23 19.04
C SER A 366 10.44 24.48 20.32
N ARG A 367 11.59 23.81 20.52
CA ARG A 367 12.48 24.03 21.69
C ARG A 367 13.51 25.14 21.47
N ASN A 368 13.68 25.59 20.22
CA ASN A 368 14.62 26.63 19.81
C ASN A 368 13.95 27.99 19.58
N ARG A 369 12.65 28.10 19.86
CA ARG A 369 11.87 29.34 19.96
C ARG A 369 11.50 29.54 21.43
#